data_AF-A0A7X9GDK8-F1
#
_entry.id   AF-A0A7X9GDK8-F1
#
_cell.length_a   1.000
_cell.length_b   1.000
_cell.length_c   1.000
_cell.angle_alpha   90.00
_cell.angle_beta   90.00
_cell.angle_gamma   90.00
#
_symmetry.space_group_name_H-M   'P 1'
#
loop_
_entity.id
_entity.type
_entity.pdbx_description
1 polymer ?
#
loop_
_entity_poly.entity_id
_entity_poly.type
_entity_poly.pdbx_seq_one_letter_code
_entity_poly.pdbx_strand_id
1 'polypeptide(L)'
;MNEVDSLIKEKLVPLRKRVIDALAKKHPYILPMVNKVFQGQSNRVGLVVTEEGKKVGEYTFLLDGVNVVDVKTGVLESELRHPLGVLKPYAIVEKSVLEKFPQDEQAFIDEPIKTSEKYMPDITIKFLK
;
A
#
# COMPACT_ATOMS: atom_id res chain seq x y z
N MET A 1 5.12 15.72 -13.68
CA MET A 1 4.79 14.45 -13.00
C MET A 1 5.81 13.44 -13.48
N ASN A 2 6.59 12.83 -12.58
CA ASN A 2 7.61 11.86 -12.97
C ASN A 2 6.95 10.50 -13.27
N GLU A 3 7.63 9.62 -14.01
CA GLU A 3 7.16 8.27 -14.38
C GLU A 3 6.72 7.46 -13.14
N VAL A 4 7.47 7.57 -12.05
CA VAL A 4 7.14 6.89 -10.77
C VAL A 4 5.86 7.45 -10.15
N ASP A 5 5.61 8.76 -10.27
CA ASP A 5 4.38 9.37 -9.75
C ASP A 5 3.15 8.85 -10.49
N SER A 6 3.25 8.71 -11.82
CA SER A 6 2.22 8.09 -12.65
C SER A 6 2.01 6.62 -12.29
N LEU A 7 3.09 5.86 -12.08
CA LEU A 7 2.99 4.47 -11.61
C LEU A 7 2.21 4.37 -10.29
N ILE A 8 2.52 5.21 -9.31
CA ILE A 8 1.80 5.20 -8.03
C ILE A 8 0.34 5.64 -8.19
N LYS A 9 0.10 6.82 -8.75
CA LYS A 9 -1.24 7.46 -8.74
C LYS A 9 -2.20 6.89 -9.78
N GLU A 10 -1.70 6.53 -10.96
CA GLU A 10 -2.55 6.12 -12.08
C GLU A 10 -2.64 4.60 -12.22
N LYS A 11 -1.64 3.84 -11.74
CA LYS A 11 -1.65 2.37 -11.82
C LYS A 11 -1.95 1.75 -10.45
N LEU A 12 -1.11 2.00 -9.44
CA LEU A 12 -1.21 1.28 -8.17
C LEU A 12 -2.41 1.68 -7.30
N VAL A 13 -2.75 2.97 -7.21
CA VAL A 13 -3.92 3.41 -6.43
C VAL A 13 -5.22 2.84 -7.02
N PRO A 14 -5.49 2.95 -8.34
CA PRO A 14 -6.66 2.33 -8.94
C PRO A 14 -6.65 0.80 -8.85
N LEU A 15 -5.49 0.16 -9.04
CA LEU A 15 -5.32 -1.28 -8.85
C LEU A 15 -5.76 -1.70 -7.44
N ARG A 16 -5.22 -1.04 -6.40
CA ARG A 16 -5.57 -1.34 -5.01
C ARG A 16 -7.07 -1.21 -4.77
N LYS A 17 -7.70 -0.17 -5.32
CA LYS A 17 -9.15 -0.01 -5.23
C LYS A 17 -9.91 -1.19 -5.85
N ARG A 18 -9.56 -1.58 -7.08
CA ARG A 18 -10.19 -2.72 -7.77
C ARG A 18 -10.00 -4.03 -7.02
N VAL A 19 -8.79 -4.30 -6.52
CA VAL A 19 -8.48 -5.48 -5.72
C VAL A 19 -9.32 -5.50 -4.44
N ILE A 20 -9.38 -4.40 -3.70
CA ILE A 20 -10.18 -4.30 -2.48
C ILE A 20 -11.67 -4.49 -2.79
N ASP A 21 -12.20 -3.85 -3.83
CA ASP A 21 -13.62 -4.00 -4.22
C ASP A 21 -13.94 -5.44 -4.64
N ALA A 22 -13.04 -6.13 -5.32
CA ALA A 22 -13.19 -7.53 -5.70
C ALA A 22 -13.05 -8.48 -4.50
N LEU A 23 -12.09 -8.24 -3.61
CA LEU A 23 -11.90 -8.98 -2.36
C LEU A 23 -13.13 -8.83 -1.46
N ALA A 24 -13.76 -7.65 -1.41
CA ALA A 24 -15.01 -7.43 -0.67
C ALA A 24 -16.11 -8.38 -1.09
N LYS A 25 -16.22 -8.61 -2.41
CA LYS A 25 -17.24 -9.47 -3.01
C LYS A 25 -16.91 -10.95 -2.87
N LYS A 26 -15.64 -11.30 -3.05
CA LYS A 26 -15.18 -12.69 -3.10
C LYS A 26 -14.89 -13.28 -1.71
N HIS A 27 -14.39 -12.47 -0.79
CA HIS A 27 -13.99 -12.88 0.57
C HIS A 27 -14.64 -11.97 1.62
N PRO A 28 -15.96 -12.12 1.86
CA PRO A 28 -16.74 -11.20 2.70
C PRO A 28 -16.29 -11.10 4.16
N TYR A 29 -15.42 -11.99 4.63
CA TYR A 29 -14.90 -12.01 6.01
C TYR A 29 -13.57 -11.27 6.19
N ILE A 30 -12.80 -11.05 5.13
CA ILE A 30 -11.45 -10.46 5.23
C ILE A 30 -11.54 -8.95 5.49
N LEU A 31 -12.33 -8.24 4.69
CA LEU A 31 -12.41 -6.78 4.80
C LEU A 31 -13.06 -6.28 6.09
N PRO A 32 -14.14 -6.90 6.64
CA PRO A 32 -14.70 -6.46 7.91
C PRO A 32 -13.71 -6.57 9.07
N MET A 33 -12.83 -7.57 9.07
CA MET A 33 -11.81 -7.74 10.10
C MET A 33 -10.79 -6.61 10.06
N VAL A 34 -10.33 -6.22 8.86
CA VAL A 34 -9.38 -5.13 8.67
C VAL A 34 -10.05 -3.77 8.91
N ASN A 35 -11.26 -3.55 8.38
CA ASN A 35 -12.01 -2.31 8.60
C ASN A 35 -12.33 -2.07 10.08
N LYS A 36 -12.69 -3.10 10.85
CA LYS A 36 -12.97 -2.93 12.29
C LYS A 36 -11.79 -2.37 13.08
N VAL A 37 -10.56 -2.60 12.62
CA VAL A 37 -9.34 -2.10 13.26
C VAL A 37 -8.97 -0.69 12.80
N PHE A 38 -9.21 -0.37 11.52
CA PHE A 38 -8.65 0.84 10.89
C PHE A 38 -9.69 1.88 10.43
N GLN A 39 -10.99 1.58 10.48
CA GLN A 39 -12.05 2.48 10.03
C GLN A 39 -12.26 3.65 11.01
N GLY A 40 -12.48 4.85 10.47
CA GLY A 40 -12.65 6.08 11.28
C GLY A 40 -11.34 6.62 11.86
N GLN A 41 -10.20 6.04 11.48
CA GLN A 41 -8.87 6.51 11.82
C GLN A 41 -8.21 7.11 10.58
N SER A 42 -7.71 8.34 10.67
CA SER A 42 -6.92 8.98 9.61
C SER A 42 -5.51 8.39 9.57
N ASN A 43 -5.40 7.16 9.06
CA ASN A 43 -4.14 6.44 9.00
C ASN A 43 -3.29 6.98 7.84
N ARG A 44 -1.98 7.06 8.07
CA ARG A 44 -0.98 7.46 7.06
C ARG A 44 0.05 6.36 6.95
N VAL A 45 0.35 5.92 5.73
CA VAL A 45 1.40 4.93 5.47
C VAL A 45 2.40 5.52 4.49
N GLY A 46 3.67 5.47 4.86
CA GLY A 46 4.75 5.96 4.02
C GLY A 46 5.22 4.91 3.01
N LEU A 47 5.64 5.35 1.84
CA LEU A 47 6.32 4.54 0.83
C LEU A 47 7.51 5.32 0.27
N VAL A 48 8.66 4.65 0.22
CA VAL A 48 9.85 5.10 -0.50
C VAL A 48 10.02 4.17 -1.70
N VAL A 49 10.14 4.76 -2.88
CA VAL A 49 10.44 4.01 -4.10
C VAL A 49 11.92 4.20 -4.43
N THR A 50 12.60 3.09 -4.68
CA THR A 50 13.99 3.07 -5.13
C THR A 50 14.10 2.60 -6.57
N GLU A 51 15.15 3.03 -7.25
CA GLU A 51 15.57 2.51 -8.56
C GLU A 51 17.08 2.31 -8.47
N GLU A 52 17.54 1.07 -8.65
CA GLU A 52 18.94 0.68 -8.47
C GLU A 52 19.49 1.07 -7.08
N GLY A 53 18.67 0.90 -6.03
CA GLY A 53 19.01 1.24 -4.65
C GLY A 53 19.02 2.74 -4.34
N LYS A 54 18.76 3.63 -5.31
CA LYS A 54 18.66 5.07 -5.10
C LYS A 54 17.21 5.48 -4.92
N LYS A 55 16.94 6.37 -3.96
CA LYS A 55 15.60 6.92 -3.75
C LYS A 55 15.17 7.76 -4.96
N VAL A 56 14.05 7.39 -5.58
CA VAL A 56 13.46 8.09 -6.74
C VAL A 56 12.08 8.68 -6.45
N GLY A 57 11.44 8.30 -5.35
CA GLY A 57 10.15 8.86 -4.95
C GLY A 57 9.81 8.61 -3.49
N GLU A 58 9.02 9.52 -2.91
CA GLU A 58 8.45 9.39 -1.58
C GLU A 58 6.96 9.70 -1.65
N TYR A 59 6.17 8.88 -0.96
CA TYR A 59 4.73 8.94 -0.99
C TYR A 59 4.15 8.74 0.40
N THR A 60 3.07 9.44 0.69
CA THR A 60 2.22 9.19 1.86
C THR A 60 0.83 8.83 1.39
N PHE A 61 0.38 7.63 1.70
CA PHE A 61 -1.00 7.19 1.47
C PHE A 61 -1.85 7.58 2.67
N LEU A 62 -2.89 8.38 2.42
CA LEU A 62 -3.92 8.69 3.41
C LEU A 62 -5.00 7.62 3.30
N LEU A 63 -5.23 6.91 4.40
CA LEU A 63 -6.15 5.78 4.46
C LEU A 63 -7.33 6.10 5.38
N ASP A 64 -8.53 5.67 4.95
CA ASP A 64 -9.71 5.52 5.81
C ASP A 64 -10.13 4.04 5.75
N GLY A 65 -9.86 3.30 6.83
CA GLY A 65 -9.90 1.84 6.79
C GLY A 65 -8.90 1.26 5.78
N VAL A 66 -9.40 0.43 4.87
CA VAL A 66 -8.59 -0.17 3.79
C VAL A 66 -8.44 0.72 2.54
N ASN A 67 -9.24 1.79 2.45
CA ASN A 67 -9.36 2.62 1.26
C ASN A 67 -8.30 3.72 1.24
N VAL A 68 -7.73 3.96 0.06
CA VAL A 68 -6.85 5.12 -0.17
C VAL A 68 -7.72 6.34 -0.49
N VAL A 69 -7.65 7.35 0.35
CA VAL A 69 -8.38 8.62 0.19
C VAL A 69 -7.56 9.61 -0.65
N ASP A 70 -6.25 9.68 -0.39
CA ASP A 70 -5.34 10.58 -1.10
C ASP A 70 -3.90 10.04 -1.06
N VAL A 71 -3.05 10.55 -1.97
CA VAL A 71 -1.62 10.28 -2.01
C VAL A 71 -0.83 11.57 -2.14
N LYS A 72 -0.10 11.93 -1.08
CA LYS A 72 0.88 13.01 -1.12
C LYS A 72 2.17 12.52 -1.77
N THR A 73 2.74 13.32 -2.67
CA THR A 73 4.02 13.07 -3.34
C THR A 73 5.11 13.95 -2.73
N GLY A 74 6.32 13.43 -2.55
CA GLY A 74 7.48 14.16 -2.05
C GLY A 74 7.50 14.35 -0.53
N VAL A 75 6.55 13.73 0.18
CA VAL A 75 6.44 13.79 1.64
C VAL A 75 6.31 12.38 2.17
N LEU A 76 7.15 12.02 3.14
CA LEU A 76 7.11 10.75 3.86
C LEU A 76 6.58 10.97 5.28
N GLU A 77 5.28 10.82 5.45
CA GLU A 77 4.59 10.80 6.73
C GLU A 77 4.07 9.38 6.99
N SER A 78 4.07 8.97 8.25
CA SER A 78 3.43 7.72 8.65
C SER A 78 2.86 7.82 10.05
N GLU A 79 1.63 7.36 10.20
CA GLU A 79 0.90 7.28 11.44
C GLU A 79 -0.20 6.21 11.26
N LEU A 80 0.09 5.00 11.73
CA LEU A 80 -0.84 3.89 11.76
C LEU A 80 -1.29 3.68 13.19
N ARG A 81 -2.57 3.92 13.44
CA ARG A 81 -3.19 3.68 14.74
C ARG A 81 -3.55 2.19 14.83
N HIS A 82 -2.93 1.50 15.76
CA HIS A 82 -3.18 0.09 16.05
C HIS A 82 -3.73 -0.01 17.50
N PRO A 83 -4.49 -1.06 17.87
CA PRO A 83 -4.94 -1.24 19.26
C PRO A 83 -3.83 -1.24 20.31
N LEU A 84 -2.58 -1.52 19.90
CA LEU A 84 -1.38 -1.50 20.76
C LEU A 84 -0.67 -0.15 20.81
N GLY A 85 -1.17 0.88 20.13
CA GLY A 85 -0.58 2.22 20.09
C GLY A 85 -0.40 2.75 18.66
N VAL A 86 0.39 3.82 18.54
CA VAL A 86 0.68 4.46 17.25
C VAL A 86 2.01 3.93 16.70
N LEU A 87 1.96 3.32 15.52
CA LEU A 87 3.12 2.89 14.76
C LEU A 87 3.35 3.88 13.61
N LYS A 88 4.59 4.09 13.19
CA LYS A 88 4.90 4.94 12.03
C LYS A 88 5.60 4.15 10.91
N PRO A 89 4.97 3.08 10.37
CA PRO A 89 5.62 2.23 9.38
C PRO A 89 5.75 2.91 8.01
N TYR A 90 6.86 2.69 7.33
CA TYR A 90 6.99 2.99 5.91
C TYR A 90 7.66 1.85 5.17
N ALA A 91 7.20 1.59 3.95
CA ALA A 91 7.77 0.58 3.07
C ALA A 91 8.85 1.20 2.18
N ILE A 92 9.87 0.43 1.84
CA ILE A 92 10.87 0.74 0.82
C ILE A 92 10.78 -0.37 -0.22
N VAL A 93 10.56 0.00 -1.48
CA VAL A 93 10.32 -0.95 -2.58
C VAL A 93 10.99 -0.45 -3.86
N GLU A 94 11.62 -1.36 -4.61
CA GLU A 94 12.17 -1.06 -5.93
C GLU A 94 11.05 -0.81 -6.96
N LYS A 95 11.25 0.16 -7.86
CA LYS A 95 10.32 0.52 -8.94
C LYS A 95 9.96 -0.70 -9.79
N SER A 96 10.95 -1.53 -10.12
CA SER A 96 10.77 -2.75 -10.92
C SER A 96 9.86 -3.79 -10.25
N VAL A 97 9.75 -3.77 -8.92
CA VAL A 97 8.83 -4.62 -8.16
C VAL A 97 7.41 -4.05 -8.24
N LEU A 98 7.26 -2.74 -8.08
CA LEU A 98 5.97 -2.05 -8.21
C LEU A 98 5.36 -2.19 -9.61
N GLU A 99 6.18 -2.23 -10.67
CA GLU A 99 5.73 -2.43 -12.05
C GLU A 99 5.13 -3.83 -12.29
N LYS A 100 5.44 -4.81 -11.44
CA LYS A 100 4.89 -6.17 -11.53
C LYS A 100 3.52 -6.30 -10.87
N PHE A 101 3.19 -5.42 -9.92
CA PHE A 101 1.92 -5.51 -9.18
C PHE A 101 0.69 -5.52 -10.10
N PRO A 102 0.57 -4.64 -11.13
CA PRO A 102 -0.56 -4.68 -12.05
C PRO A 102 -0.65 -5.97 -12.87
N GLN A 103 0.46 -6.68 -13.07
CA GLN A 103 0.49 -7.93 -13.82
C GLN A 103 -0.12 -9.10 -13.02
N ASP A 104 -0.06 -9.01 -11.70
CA ASP A 104 -0.59 -10.01 -10.76
C ASP A 104 -1.96 -9.62 -10.17
N GLU A 105 -2.69 -8.66 -10.75
CA GLU A 105 -3.97 -8.15 -10.23
C GLU A 105 -4.96 -9.28 -9.89
N GLN A 106 -5.11 -10.26 -10.79
CA GLN A 106 -6.01 -11.39 -10.58
C GLN A 106 -5.56 -12.29 -9.42
N ALA A 107 -4.26 -12.50 -9.26
CA ALA A 107 -3.70 -13.29 -8.17
C ALA A 107 -3.94 -12.61 -6.80
N PHE A 108 -3.88 -11.28 -6.74
CA PHE A 108 -4.25 -10.52 -5.54
C PHE A 108 -5.73 -10.68 -5.15
N ILE A 109 -6.61 -11.00 -6.10
CA ILE A 109 -8.04 -11.26 -5.84
C ILE A 109 -8.28 -12.72 -5.44
N ASP A 110 -7.62 -13.65 -6.13
CA ASP A 110 -7.85 -15.08 -5.98
C ASP A 110 -7.12 -15.67 -4.77
N GLU A 111 -5.85 -15.29 -4.60
CA GLU A 111 -4.94 -15.78 -3.56
C GLU A 111 -4.21 -14.60 -2.87
N PRO A 112 -4.92 -13.68 -2.17
CA PRO A 112 -4.36 -12.43 -1.66
C PRO A 112 -3.16 -12.61 -0.72
N ILE A 113 -3.21 -13.61 0.16
CA ILE A 113 -2.16 -13.90 1.15
C ILE A 113 -0.90 -14.38 0.44
N LYS A 114 -1.01 -15.45 -0.36
CA LYS A 114 0.11 -16.04 -1.10
C LYS A 114 0.74 -15.07 -2.11
N THR A 115 -0.08 -14.26 -2.77
CA THR A 115 0.42 -13.22 -3.69
C THR A 115 1.15 -12.13 -2.92
N SER A 116 0.67 -11.74 -1.74
CA SER A 116 1.38 -10.77 -0.90
C SER A 116 2.71 -11.34 -0.38
N GLU A 117 2.74 -12.61 0.06
CA GLU A 117 3.96 -13.33 0.48
C GLU A 117 5.02 -13.41 -0.62
N LYS A 118 4.62 -13.55 -1.89
CA LYS A 118 5.54 -13.52 -3.04
C LYS A 118 6.36 -12.22 -3.11
N TYR A 119 5.78 -11.09 -2.71
CA TYR A 119 6.41 -9.77 -2.80
C TYR A 119 7.08 -9.33 -1.49
N MET A 120 6.74 -9.93 -0.36
CA MET A 120 7.30 -9.57 0.95
C MET A 120 8.84 -9.58 1.00
N PRO A 121 9.57 -10.52 0.38
CA PRO A 121 11.04 -10.50 0.37
C PRO A 121 11.65 -9.24 -0.28
N ASP A 122 10.93 -8.60 -1.20
CA ASP A 122 11.37 -7.41 -1.93
C ASP A 122 10.89 -6.09 -1.27
N ILE A 123 10.17 -6.19 -0.15
CA ILE A 123 9.63 -5.04 0.58
C ILE A 123 10.35 -4.91 1.91
N THR A 124 11.07 -3.80 2.10
CA THR A 124 11.65 -3.48 3.41
C THR A 124 10.68 -2.61 4.20
N ILE A 125 10.32 -3.01 5.42
CA ILE A 125 9.51 -2.21 6.34
C ILE A 125 10.42 -1.56 7.37
N LYS A 126 10.31 -0.24 7.52
CA LYS A 126 10.99 0.55 8.56
C LYS A 126 9.98 1.39 9.33
N PHE A 127 10.42 1.97 10.46
CA PHE A 127 9.58 2.82 11.30
C PHE A 127 10.22 4.20 11.42
N LEU A 128 9.42 5.25 11.22
CA LEU A 128 9.85 6.62 11.53
C LEU A 128 9.97 6.78 13.05
N LYS A 129 10.89 7.63 13.48
CA LYS A 129 11.02 8.04 14.88
C LYS A 129 9.86 8.97 15.27
#